data_AF-A0A1L3LSV1-F1
#
_entry.id   AF-A0A1L3LSV1-F1
#
_cell.length_a   1.000
_cell.length_b   1.000
_cell.length_c   1.000
_cell.angle_alpha   90.00
_cell.angle_beta   90.00
_cell.angle_gamma   90.00
#
_symmetry.space_group_name_H-M   'P 1'
#
loop_
_entity.id
_entity.type
_entity.pdbx_description
1 polymer ?
#
loop_
_entity_poly.entity_id
_entity_poly.type
_entity_poly.pdbx_seq_one_letter_code
_entity_poly.pdbx_strand_id
1 'polypeptide(L)'
;MSISTPDVIDLLAGVKPGSELDRIRAQRPQTREQAQKSYLALFQPSDPGDVSVQERHAVASFVAGLHRHPDAFEFYAAPLEDQAAGTWLVEVLKAEIGRAQATGPYGRYPAGPLTAEDQEGPSYRTSEASRETLGPRLAAALEHAHLLVFHPRDASPEALQALLDAGWTTTGVVTLSQLVSFVAFQIRAIAGLTVLASATKRAAA
;
A
#
# COMPACT_ATOMS: atom_id res chain seq x y z
N MET A 1 -5.31 32.26 -5.72
CA MET A 1 -5.51 31.47 -4.50
C MET A 1 -5.09 30.05 -4.83
N SER A 2 -4.00 29.55 -4.24
CA SER A 2 -3.63 28.14 -4.43
C SER A 2 -4.68 27.30 -3.70
N ILE A 3 -5.45 26.51 -4.44
CA ILE A 3 -6.34 25.53 -3.85
C ILE A 3 -5.40 24.50 -3.22
N SER A 4 -5.29 24.52 -1.89
CA SER A 4 -4.51 23.52 -1.17
C SER A 4 -5.12 22.16 -1.47
N THR A 5 -4.46 21.33 -2.26
CA THR A 5 -4.85 19.93 -2.44
C THR A 5 -4.98 19.31 -1.05
N PRO A 6 -6.12 18.67 -0.73
CA PRO A 6 -6.30 18.04 0.57
C PRO A 6 -5.19 17.01 0.81
N ASP A 7 -4.63 16.98 2.02
CA ASP A 7 -3.75 15.90 2.47
C ASP A 7 -4.48 14.56 2.34
N VAL A 8 -3.85 13.55 1.74
CA VAL A 8 -4.53 12.28 1.42
C VAL A 8 -4.93 11.51 2.68
N ILE A 9 -4.15 11.60 3.76
CA ILE A 9 -4.52 10.96 5.04
C ILE A 9 -5.76 11.64 5.62
N ASP A 10 -5.79 12.97 5.59
CA ASP A 10 -6.96 13.73 6.07
C ASP A 10 -8.21 13.44 5.23
N LEU A 11 -8.06 13.38 3.90
CA LEU A 11 -9.13 13.04 2.97
C LEU A 11 -9.72 11.67 3.31
N LEU A 12 -8.88 10.63 3.38
CA LEU A 12 -9.32 9.25 3.61
C LEU A 12 -9.76 8.98 5.06
N ALA A 13 -9.27 9.75 6.03
CA ALA A 13 -9.74 9.67 7.42
C ALA A 13 -10.99 10.56 7.68
N GLY A 14 -11.48 11.29 6.68
CA GLY A 14 -12.63 12.18 6.81
C GLY A 14 -12.40 13.36 7.78
N VAL A 15 -11.15 13.84 7.87
CA VAL A 15 -10.77 14.97 8.73
C VAL A 15 -11.34 16.25 8.14
N LYS A 16 -12.26 16.88 8.88
CA LYS A 16 -12.87 18.15 8.48
C LYS A 16 -12.08 19.33 9.03
N PRO A 17 -11.85 20.40 8.25
CA PRO A 17 -11.22 21.61 8.76
C PRO A 17 -11.89 22.13 10.04
N GLY A 18 -11.10 22.46 11.06
CA GLY A 18 -11.57 22.94 12.37
C GLY A 18 -12.07 21.86 13.34
N SER A 19 -12.19 20.60 12.90
CA SER A 19 -12.54 19.47 13.77
C SER A 19 -11.44 19.19 14.82
N GLU A 20 -11.79 18.42 15.84
CA GLU A 20 -10.80 18.01 16.86
C GLU A 20 -9.63 17.24 16.24
N LEU A 21 -9.90 16.35 15.28
CA LEU A 21 -8.85 15.63 14.56
C LEU A 21 -7.96 16.56 13.74
N ASP A 22 -8.54 17.58 13.08
CA ASP A 22 -7.74 18.56 12.33
C ASP A 22 -6.82 19.35 13.27
N ARG A 23 -7.30 19.71 14.48
CA ARG A 23 -6.46 20.35 15.50
C ARG A 23 -5.34 19.44 15.99
N ILE A 24 -5.60 18.15 16.21
CA ILE A 24 -4.55 17.18 16.56
C ILE A 24 -3.52 17.06 15.42
N ARG A 25 -3.98 16.95 14.18
CA ARG A 25 -3.11 16.88 12.99
C ARG A 25 -2.26 18.14 12.82
N ALA A 26 -2.82 19.31 13.12
CA ALA A 26 -2.13 20.59 13.06
C ALA A 26 -1.01 20.75 14.10
N GLN A 27 -0.99 19.95 15.18
CA GLN A 27 0.12 19.94 16.15
C GLN A 27 1.42 19.33 15.58
N ARG A 28 1.33 18.59 14.45
CA ARG A 28 2.47 17.95 13.78
C ARG A 28 2.55 18.38 12.32
N PRO A 29 2.76 19.68 12.05
CA PRO A 29 2.67 20.22 10.68
C PRO A 29 3.69 19.59 9.74
N GLN A 30 4.92 19.33 10.22
CA GLN A 30 5.94 18.66 9.40
C GLN A 30 5.54 17.23 9.04
N THR A 31 4.99 16.45 9.98
CA THR A 31 4.55 15.07 9.68
C THR A 31 3.41 15.05 8.68
N ARG A 32 2.47 16.01 8.76
CA ARG A 32 1.38 16.18 7.78
C ARG A 32 1.93 16.52 6.40
N GLU A 33 2.73 17.58 6.32
CA GLU A 33 3.33 18.04 5.07
C GLU A 33 4.22 16.97 4.40
N GLN A 34 5.07 16.29 5.16
CA GLN A 34 5.99 15.30 4.61
C GLN A 34 5.27 14.04 4.15
N ALA A 35 4.20 13.62 4.82
CA ALA A 35 3.38 12.50 4.34
C ALA A 35 2.75 12.82 2.97
N GLN A 36 2.23 14.04 2.79
CA GLN A 36 1.71 14.48 1.51
C GLN A 36 2.80 14.56 0.44
N LYS A 37 4.00 15.07 0.78
CA LYS A 37 5.14 15.09 -0.15
C LYS A 37 5.58 13.69 -0.56
N SER A 38 5.60 12.73 0.36
CA SER A 38 5.87 11.32 0.03
C SER A 38 4.83 10.74 -0.92
N TYR A 39 3.54 11.03 -0.70
CA TYR A 39 2.49 10.64 -1.65
C TYR A 39 2.75 11.21 -3.04
N LEU A 40 3.01 12.51 -3.15
CA LEU A 40 3.27 13.17 -4.43
C LEU A 40 4.50 12.58 -5.13
N ALA A 41 5.59 12.34 -4.40
CA ALA A 41 6.80 11.73 -4.97
C ALA A 41 6.56 10.30 -5.49
N LEU A 42 5.69 9.54 -4.83
CA LEU A 42 5.42 8.14 -5.19
C LEU A 42 4.36 7.99 -6.28
N PHE A 43 3.34 8.85 -6.34
CA PHE A 43 2.17 8.68 -7.23
C PHE A 43 2.02 9.79 -8.28
N GLN A 44 2.68 10.93 -8.09
CA GLN A 44 2.71 12.04 -9.05
C GLN A 44 4.14 12.50 -9.33
N PRO A 45 5.08 11.58 -9.65
CA PRO A 45 6.45 11.96 -9.96
C PRO A 45 6.49 12.76 -11.27
N SER A 46 7.39 13.73 -11.36
CA SER A 46 7.65 14.46 -12.62
C SER A 46 8.23 13.54 -13.70
N ASP A 47 8.99 12.52 -13.29
CA ASP A 47 9.49 11.44 -14.13
C ASP A 47 9.18 10.10 -13.44
N PRO A 48 8.27 9.27 -14.00
CA PRO A 48 7.94 7.96 -13.44
C PRO A 48 9.13 7.00 -13.33
N GLY A 49 10.18 7.20 -14.15
CA GLY A 49 11.34 6.32 -14.22
C GLY A 49 10.95 4.87 -14.54
N ASP A 50 11.62 3.92 -13.85
CA ASP A 50 11.47 2.48 -14.09
C ASP A 50 10.13 1.88 -13.61
N VAL A 51 9.31 2.64 -12.89
CA VAL A 51 8.03 2.17 -12.36
C VAL A 51 6.92 3.07 -12.89
N SER A 52 6.09 2.53 -13.77
CA SER A 52 5.01 3.27 -14.40
C SER A 52 3.96 3.71 -13.37
N VAL A 53 3.22 4.77 -13.70
CA VAL A 53 2.07 5.22 -12.89
C VAL A 53 1.04 4.10 -12.73
N GLN A 54 0.79 3.31 -13.78
CA GLN A 54 -0.13 2.17 -13.73
C GLN A 54 0.32 1.11 -12.72
N GLU A 55 1.60 0.71 -12.71
CA GLU A 55 2.13 -0.28 -11.76
C GLU A 55 2.03 0.23 -10.32
N ARG A 56 2.33 1.52 -10.10
CA ARG A 56 2.22 2.16 -8.77
C ARG A 56 0.80 2.06 -8.22
N HIS A 57 -0.19 2.41 -9.04
CA HIS A 57 -1.60 2.34 -8.66
C HIS A 57 -2.10 0.91 -8.51
N ALA A 58 -1.68 -0.02 -9.36
CA ALA A 58 -2.04 -1.43 -9.26
C ALA A 58 -1.53 -2.06 -7.95
N VAL A 59 -0.26 -1.83 -7.61
CA VAL A 59 0.34 -2.34 -6.36
C VAL A 59 -0.29 -1.66 -5.14
N ALA A 60 -0.52 -0.35 -5.19
CA ALA A 60 -1.16 0.36 -4.08
C ALA A 60 -2.60 -0.12 -3.81
N SER A 61 -3.38 -0.36 -4.87
CA SER A 61 -4.71 -0.95 -4.79
C SER A 61 -4.65 -2.35 -4.17
N PHE A 62 -3.71 -3.18 -4.61
CA PHE A 62 -3.50 -4.50 -4.04
C PHE A 62 -3.19 -4.44 -2.55
N VAL A 63 -2.22 -3.60 -2.13
CA VAL A 63 -1.86 -3.39 -0.71
C VAL A 63 -3.06 -2.89 0.11
N ALA A 64 -3.84 -1.95 -0.42
CA ALA A 64 -5.05 -1.47 0.25
C ALA A 64 -6.10 -2.58 0.43
N GLY A 65 -6.24 -3.46 -0.56
CA GLY A 65 -7.06 -4.66 -0.50
C GLY A 65 -6.60 -5.67 0.55
N LEU A 66 -5.29 -5.93 0.66
CA LEU A 66 -4.73 -6.80 1.71
C LEU A 66 -4.99 -6.23 3.11
N HIS A 67 -4.99 -4.91 3.24
CA HIS A 67 -5.32 -4.21 4.48
C HIS A 67 -6.82 -4.10 4.75
N ARG A 68 -7.69 -4.55 3.84
CA ARG A 68 -9.16 -4.48 3.94
C ARG A 68 -9.67 -3.04 4.15
N HIS A 69 -9.05 -2.07 3.48
CA HIS A 69 -9.42 -0.65 3.57
C HIS A 69 -10.10 -0.17 2.28
N PRO A 70 -11.44 -0.26 2.17
CA PRO A 70 -12.16 -0.04 0.91
C PRO A 70 -11.94 1.35 0.33
N ASP A 71 -12.02 2.41 1.15
CA ASP A 71 -11.84 3.79 0.67
C ASP A 71 -10.43 4.04 0.10
N ALA A 72 -9.42 3.34 0.63
CA ALA A 72 -8.04 3.44 0.14
C ALA A 72 -7.88 2.64 -1.15
N PHE A 73 -8.54 1.48 -1.25
CA PHE A 73 -8.59 0.71 -2.48
C PHE A 73 -9.22 1.54 -3.61
N GLU A 74 -10.40 2.11 -3.38
CA GLU A 74 -11.09 2.95 -4.37
C GLU A 74 -10.23 4.15 -4.79
N PHE A 75 -9.61 4.83 -3.82
CA PHE A 75 -8.72 5.95 -4.09
C PHE A 75 -7.53 5.57 -4.98
N TYR A 76 -6.86 4.44 -4.72
CA TYR A 76 -5.72 4.01 -5.51
C TYR A 76 -6.11 3.37 -6.85
N ALA A 77 -7.32 2.79 -6.96
CA ALA A 77 -7.81 2.15 -8.17
C ALA A 77 -8.39 3.15 -9.18
N ALA A 78 -8.92 4.29 -8.73
CA ALA A 78 -9.59 5.27 -9.60
C ALA A 78 -8.73 5.68 -10.83
N PRO A 79 -7.42 5.98 -10.70
CA PRO A 79 -6.59 6.34 -11.87
C PRO A 79 -6.34 5.18 -12.85
N LEU A 80 -6.59 3.94 -12.44
CA LEU A 80 -6.59 2.79 -13.35
C LEU A 80 -7.86 2.79 -14.19
N GLU A 81 -9.03 2.96 -13.55
CA GLU A 81 -10.35 2.91 -14.20
C GLU A 81 -10.53 3.96 -15.30
N ASP A 82 -9.87 5.11 -15.16
CA ASP A 82 -9.85 6.18 -16.18
C ASP A 82 -9.13 5.78 -17.49
N GLN A 83 -8.48 4.63 -17.53
CA GLN A 83 -7.75 4.10 -18.70
C GLN A 83 -8.61 3.08 -19.47
N ALA A 84 -8.45 3.02 -20.80
CA ALA A 84 -9.28 2.18 -21.67
C ALA A 84 -9.30 0.67 -21.32
N ALA A 85 -8.24 0.15 -20.69
CA ALA A 85 -8.14 -1.24 -20.20
C ALA A 85 -8.19 -1.35 -18.66
N GLY A 86 -8.48 -0.24 -17.98
CA GLY A 86 -8.41 -0.07 -16.53
C GLY A 86 -9.35 -0.93 -15.73
N THR A 87 -10.62 -0.96 -16.14
CA THR A 87 -11.68 -1.71 -15.44
C THR A 87 -11.35 -3.20 -15.34
N TRP A 88 -10.83 -3.79 -16.42
CA TRP A 88 -10.41 -5.18 -16.42
C TRP A 88 -9.25 -5.44 -15.44
N LEU A 89 -8.24 -4.56 -15.44
CA LEU A 89 -7.11 -4.67 -14.51
C LEU A 89 -7.60 -4.62 -13.05
N VAL A 90 -8.55 -3.73 -12.73
CA VAL A 90 -9.14 -3.63 -11.39
C VAL A 90 -9.87 -4.92 -11.00
N GLU A 91 -10.60 -5.56 -11.91
CA GLU A 91 -11.27 -6.84 -11.63
C GLU A 91 -10.27 -7.98 -11.37
N VAL A 92 -9.18 -8.05 -12.15
CA VAL A 92 -8.09 -9.01 -11.90
C VAL A 92 -7.44 -8.77 -10.54
N LEU A 93 -7.20 -7.51 -10.18
CA LEU A 93 -6.66 -7.14 -8.86
C LEU A 93 -7.62 -7.56 -7.74
N LYS A 94 -8.93 -7.35 -7.86
CA LYS A 94 -9.92 -7.80 -6.87
C LYS A 94 -9.88 -9.32 -6.69
N ALA A 95 -9.79 -10.07 -7.78
CA ALA A 95 -9.69 -11.54 -7.72
C ALA A 95 -8.43 -12.00 -7.00
N GLU A 96 -7.27 -11.41 -7.32
CA GLU A 96 -6.01 -11.74 -6.65
C GLU A 96 -5.99 -11.27 -5.19
N ILE A 97 -6.55 -10.10 -4.85
CA ILE A 97 -6.73 -9.65 -3.46
C ILE A 97 -7.52 -10.69 -2.68
N GLY A 98 -8.61 -11.22 -3.24
CA GLY A 98 -9.41 -12.26 -2.60
C GLY A 98 -8.62 -13.53 -2.29
N ARG A 99 -7.74 -13.95 -3.21
CA ARG A 99 -6.84 -15.10 -3.03
C ARG A 99 -5.69 -14.82 -2.04
N ALA A 100 -5.27 -13.58 -1.95
CA ALA A 100 -4.13 -13.13 -1.17
C ALA A 100 -4.49 -12.71 0.27
N GLN A 101 -5.75 -12.83 0.69
CA GLN A 101 -6.18 -12.48 2.04
C GLN A 101 -5.50 -13.37 3.10
N ALA A 102 -4.84 -12.74 4.06
CA ALA A 102 -4.20 -13.42 5.19
C ALA A 102 -4.22 -12.57 6.48
N THR A 103 -3.60 -13.06 7.55
CA THR A 103 -3.42 -12.35 8.83
C THR A 103 -2.04 -12.60 9.38
N GLY A 104 -1.10 -11.68 9.13
CA GLY A 104 0.28 -11.72 9.63
C GLY A 104 0.52 -10.80 10.84
N PRO A 105 1.79 -10.54 11.21
CA PRO A 105 2.99 -10.91 10.46
C PRO A 105 3.41 -12.36 10.69
N TYR A 106 3.79 -13.01 9.59
CA TYR A 106 4.42 -14.31 9.50
C TYR A 106 5.93 -14.18 9.34
N GLY A 107 6.59 -15.33 9.39
CA GLY A 107 7.98 -15.52 9.10
C GLY A 107 8.83 -15.75 10.33
N ARG A 108 10.14 -15.89 10.08
CA ARG A 108 11.09 -16.39 11.08
C ARG A 108 12.18 -15.38 11.41
N TYR A 109 12.60 -15.36 12.67
CA TYR A 109 13.79 -14.63 13.10
C TYR A 109 15.05 -15.49 12.94
N PRO A 110 16.24 -14.86 12.80
CA PRO A 110 17.51 -15.56 13.02
C PRO A 110 17.52 -16.23 14.40
N ALA A 111 18.24 -17.35 14.53
CA ALA A 111 18.31 -18.11 15.77
C ALA A 111 18.63 -17.21 16.98
N GLY A 112 17.71 -17.15 17.94
CA GLY A 112 17.83 -16.26 19.08
C GLY A 112 16.54 -16.16 19.90
N PRO A 113 16.43 -15.21 20.84
CA PRO A 113 15.27 -15.09 21.72
C PRO A 113 13.97 -14.77 20.97
N LEU A 114 14.07 -14.08 19.83
CA LEU A 114 12.90 -13.71 19.01
C LEU A 114 12.33 -14.88 18.21
N THR A 115 13.02 -16.02 18.10
CA THR A 115 12.50 -17.22 17.42
C THR A 115 11.20 -17.74 18.08
N ALA A 116 10.94 -17.38 19.34
CA ALA A 116 9.66 -17.66 20.00
C ALA A 116 8.46 -16.93 19.37
N GLU A 117 8.69 -15.89 18.57
CA GLU A 117 7.68 -15.15 17.83
C GLU A 117 7.50 -15.63 16.38
N ASP A 118 8.23 -16.67 15.95
CA ASP A 118 8.11 -17.25 14.62
C ASP A 118 6.68 -17.73 14.37
N GLN A 119 6.12 -17.35 13.22
CA GLN A 119 4.76 -17.71 12.85
C GLN A 119 4.73 -18.15 11.39
N GLU A 120 4.35 -19.38 11.13
CA GLU A 120 4.12 -19.84 9.76
C GLU A 120 2.79 -19.29 9.21
N GLY A 121 2.75 -19.07 7.90
CA GLY A 121 1.59 -18.55 7.19
C GLY A 121 1.61 -18.88 5.70
N PRO A 122 0.47 -18.71 5.02
CA PRO A 122 0.35 -19.01 3.59
C PRO A 122 1.19 -18.03 2.77
N SER A 123 2.05 -18.56 1.89
CA SER A 123 2.71 -17.75 0.87
C SER A 123 1.79 -17.54 -0.33
N TYR A 124 1.77 -16.32 -0.85
CA TYR A 124 0.98 -15.96 -2.02
C TYR A 124 1.80 -16.10 -3.30
N ARG A 125 1.13 -16.60 -4.35
CA ARG A 125 1.56 -16.58 -5.73
C ARG A 125 0.38 -16.16 -6.59
N THR A 126 0.66 -15.29 -7.56
CA THR A 126 -0.35 -14.87 -8.53
C THR A 126 -0.85 -16.09 -9.30
N SER A 127 -2.15 -16.20 -9.54
CA SER A 127 -2.70 -17.31 -10.31
C SER A 127 -2.13 -17.37 -11.74
N GLU A 128 -2.10 -18.55 -12.37
CA GLU A 128 -1.61 -18.70 -13.74
C GLU A 128 -2.37 -17.81 -14.73
N ALA A 129 -3.71 -17.81 -14.67
CA ALA A 129 -4.57 -16.97 -15.51
C ALA A 129 -4.30 -15.47 -15.31
N SER A 130 -4.14 -15.02 -14.06
CA SER A 130 -3.79 -13.63 -13.77
C SER A 130 -2.37 -13.30 -14.21
N ARG A 131 -1.42 -14.24 -14.11
CA ARG A 131 -0.04 -14.03 -14.59
C ARG A 131 0.04 -13.89 -16.11
N GLU A 132 -0.76 -14.66 -16.86
CA GLU A 132 -0.89 -14.50 -18.32
C GLU A 132 -1.43 -13.10 -18.69
N THR A 133 -2.33 -12.57 -17.86
CA THR A 133 -2.98 -11.29 -18.09
C THR A 133 -2.15 -10.09 -17.65
N LEU A 134 -1.60 -10.13 -16.44
CA LEU A 134 -0.82 -9.06 -15.81
C LEU A 134 0.62 -8.99 -16.35
N GLY A 135 1.09 -10.10 -16.92
CA GLY A 135 2.49 -10.31 -17.25
C GLY A 135 3.35 -10.63 -16.02
N PRO A 136 4.57 -11.17 -16.25
CA PRO A 136 5.45 -11.62 -15.17
C PRO A 136 5.90 -10.49 -14.25
N ARG A 137 6.09 -9.28 -14.80
CA ARG A 137 6.59 -8.12 -14.07
C ARG A 137 5.64 -7.65 -12.97
N LEU A 138 4.36 -7.40 -13.31
CA LEU A 138 3.38 -6.95 -12.33
C LEU A 138 2.99 -8.08 -11.37
N ALA A 139 2.90 -9.33 -11.84
CA ALA A 139 2.68 -10.49 -10.98
C ALA A 139 3.75 -10.61 -9.88
N ALA A 140 5.03 -10.47 -10.22
CA ALA A 140 6.12 -10.47 -9.25
C ALA A 140 6.02 -9.31 -8.24
N ALA A 141 5.54 -8.14 -8.68
CA ALA A 141 5.33 -6.99 -7.80
C ALA A 141 4.19 -7.21 -6.79
N LEU A 142 3.10 -7.86 -7.19
CA LEU A 142 2.02 -8.25 -6.26
C LEU A 142 2.51 -9.28 -5.24
N GLU A 143 3.32 -10.24 -5.67
CA GLU A 143 3.93 -11.24 -4.78
C GLU A 143 4.88 -10.61 -3.76
N HIS A 144 5.69 -9.65 -4.19
CA HIS A 144 6.55 -8.86 -3.30
C HIS A 144 5.76 -7.98 -2.34
N ALA A 145 4.67 -7.36 -2.82
CA ALA A 145 3.79 -6.58 -1.95
C ALA A 145 3.18 -7.45 -0.84
N HIS A 146 2.72 -8.67 -1.17
CA HIS A 146 2.24 -9.62 -0.17
C HIS A 146 3.33 -10.03 0.83
N LEU A 147 4.56 -10.29 0.34
CA LEU A 147 5.71 -10.58 1.20
C LEU A 147 5.94 -9.46 2.23
N LEU A 148 5.97 -8.20 1.79
CA LEU A 148 6.19 -7.06 2.71
C LEU A 148 5.01 -6.81 3.66
N VAL A 149 3.77 -7.12 3.26
CA VAL A 149 2.58 -6.91 4.09
C VAL A 149 2.43 -7.98 5.16
N PHE A 150 2.63 -9.26 4.80
CA PHE A 150 2.33 -10.38 5.69
C PHE A 150 3.54 -11.19 6.12
N HIS A 151 4.65 -11.19 5.37
CA HIS A 151 5.87 -11.95 5.67
C HIS A 151 7.12 -11.06 5.76
N PRO A 152 7.09 -9.89 6.42
CA PRO A 152 8.23 -8.97 6.40
C PRO A 152 9.51 -9.58 6.98
N ARG A 153 9.39 -10.60 7.85
CA ARG A 153 10.52 -11.33 8.44
C ARG A 153 11.20 -12.30 7.45
N ASP A 154 10.47 -12.75 6.43
CA ASP A 154 10.97 -13.66 5.40
C ASP A 154 11.56 -12.91 4.19
N ALA A 155 11.65 -11.57 4.25
CA ALA A 155 12.28 -10.79 3.20
C ALA A 155 13.76 -11.21 3.03
N SER A 156 14.11 -11.67 1.83
CA SER A 156 15.41 -12.29 1.56
C SER A 156 16.01 -11.85 0.21
N PRO A 157 17.32 -12.07 -0.02
CA PRO A 157 17.94 -11.83 -1.32
C PRO A 157 17.25 -12.57 -2.46
N GLU A 158 16.78 -13.80 -2.24
CA GLU A 158 16.08 -14.61 -3.24
C GLU A 158 14.74 -13.99 -3.65
N ALA A 159 14.01 -13.39 -2.69
CA ALA A 159 12.78 -12.68 -2.98
C ALA A 159 13.04 -11.42 -3.84
N LEU A 160 14.14 -10.72 -3.60
CA LEU A 160 14.54 -9.58 -4.43
C LEU A 160 15.00 -10.03 -5.81
N GLN A 161 15.72 -11.16 -5.90
CA GLN A 161 16.15 -11.73 -7.19
C GLN A 161 14.96 -12.09 -8.08
N ALA A 162 13.86 -12.61 -7.51
CA ALA A 162 12.64 -12.91 -8.26
C ALA A 162 12.05 -11.67 -8.97
N LEU A 163 12.19 -10.47 -8.40
CA LEU A 163 11.80 -9.23 -9.07
C LEU A 163 12.75 -8.90 -10.24
N LEU A 164 14.06 -9.05 -10.05
CA LEU A 164 15.04 -8.81 -11.10
C LEU A 164 14.84 -9.75 -12.29
N ASP A 165 14.58 -11.03 -12.02
CA ASP A 165 14.28 -12.05 -13.03
C ASP A 165 12.98 -11.73 -13.79
N ALA A 166 12.03 -11.06 -13.14
CA ALA A 166 10.80 -10.54 -13.77
C ALA A 166 11.01 -9.20 -14.50
N GLY A 167 12.25 -8.74 -14.62
CA GLY A 167 12.65 -7.56 -15.39
C GLY A 167 12.67 -6.24 -14.59
N TRP A 168 12.50 -6.28 -13.27
CA TRP A 168 12.66 -5.08 -12.43
C TRP A 168 14.13 -4.64 -12.39
N THR A 169 14.36 -3.33 -12.42
CA THR A 169 15.68 -2.77 -12.11
C THR A 169 15.86 -2.68 -10.60
N THR A 170 17.10 -2.57 -10.12
CA THR A 170 17.36 -2.33 -8.69
C THR A 170 16.65 -1.07 -8.18
N THR A 171 16.67 0.01 -8.98
CA THR A 171 15.94 1.26 -8.67
C THR A 171 14.44 1.04 -8.60
N GLY A 172 13.89 0.25 -9.51
CA GLY A 172 12.48 -0.15 -9.51
C GLY A 172 12.10 -0.96 -8.26
N VAL A 173 12.94 -1.90 -7.84
CA VAL A 173 12.73 -2.71 -6.61
C VAL A 173 12.68 -1.82 -5.36
N VAL A 174 13.60 -0.84 -5.25
CA VAL A 174 13.61 0.12 -4.13
C VAL A 174 12.33 0.96 -4.15
N THR A 175 11.96 1.51 -5.31
CA THR A 175 10.76 2.33 -5.49
C THR A 175 9.48 1.55 -5.14
N LEU A 176 9.38 0.31 -5.61
CA LEU A 176 8.27 -0.59 -5.32
C LEU A 176 8.16 -0.87 -3.81
N SER A 177 9.27 -1.19 -3.15
CA SER A 177 9.30 -1.49 -1.72
C SER A 177 8.94 -0.28 -0.86
N GLN A 178 9.40 0.91 -1.26
CA GLN A 178 9.03 2.19 -0.64
C GLN A 178 7.53 2.47 -0.80
N LEU A 179 6.98 2.25 -1.99
CA LEU A 179 5.55 2.41 -2.26
C LEU A 179 4.70 1.51 -1.37
N VAL A 180 5.03 0.21 -1.29
CA VAL A 180 4.31 -0.75 -0.44
C VAL A 180 4.37 -0.31 1.02
N SER A 181 5.56 0.05 1.50
CA SER A 181 5.76 0.51 2.88
C SER A 181 4.98 1.80 3.18
N PHE A 182 4.96 2.74 2.24
CA PHE A 182 4.24 4.01 2.37
C PHE A 182 2.72 3.79 2.44
N VAL A 183 2.15 2.99 1.54
CA VAL A 183 0.71 2.70 1.52
C VAL A 183 0.31 1.98 2.82
N ALA A 184 1.12 1.02 3.26
CA ALA A 184 0.95 0.31 4.52
C ALA A 184 0.98 1.26 5.74
N PHE A 185 1.91 2.23 5.76
CA PHE A 185 1.96 3.30 6.76
C PHE A 185 0.71 4.19 6.71
N GLN A 186 0.34 4.66 5.51
CA GLN A 186 -0.76 5.59 5.31
C GLN A 186 -2.08 5.00 5.81
N ILE A 187 -2.35 3.74 5.47
CA ILE A 187 -3.56 3.02 5.92
C ILE A 187 -3.60 2.87 7.44
N ARG A 188 -2.47 2.53 8.09
CA ARG A 188 -2.40 2.44 9.55
C ARG A 188 -2.62 3.80 10.22
N ALA A 189 -2.09 4.87 9.64
CA ALA A 189 -2.32 6.23 10.12
C ALA A 189 -3.81 6.62 10.02
N ILE A 190 -4.45 6.34 8.88
CA ILE A 190 -5.88 6.55 8.68
C ILE A 190 -6.70 5.77 9.71
N ALA A 191 -6.43 4.47 9.89
CA ALA A 191 -7.11 3.65 10.88
C ALA A 191 -6.98 4.20 12.31
N GLY A 192 -5.79 4.66 12.71
CA GLY A 192 -5.56 5.30 14.00
C GLY A 192 -6.38 6.59 14.18
N LEU A 193 -6.44 7.43 13.16
CA LEU A 193 -7.25 8.66 13.18
C LEU A 193 -8.75 8.34 13.28
N THR A 194 -9.24 7.33 12.58
CA THR A 194 -10.65 6.89 12.63
C THR A 194 -11.04 6.42 14.03
N VAL A 195 -10.14 5.70 14.72
CA VAL A 195 -10.34 5.29 16.13
C VAL A 195 -10.40 6.52 17.04
N LEU A 196 -9.49 7.48 16.88
CA LEU A 196 -9.48 8.73 17.65
C LEU A 196 -10.76 9.55 17.44
N ALA A 197 -11.22 9.71 16.19
CA ALA A 197 -12.48 10.39 15.88
C ALA A 197 -13.66 9.75 16.60
N SER A 198 -13.72 8.42 16.59
CA SER A 198 -14.79 7.66 17.22
C SER A 198 -14.76 7.80 18.74
N ALA A 199 -13.58 7.83 19.36
CA ALA A 199 -13.42 8.06 20.79
C ALA A 199 -13.85 9.48 21.19
N THR A 200 -13.46 10.50 20.44
CA THR A 200 -13.88 11.90 20.69
C THR A 200 -15.40 12.05 20.59
N LYS A 201 -16.04 11.43 19.59
CA LYS A 201 -17.51 11.44 19.46
C LYS A 201 -18.20 10.81 20.66
N ARG A 202 -17.67 9.70 21.18
CA ARG A 202 -18.22 9.05 22.39
C ARG A 202 -18.03 9.88 23.65
N ALA A 203 -16.93 10.61 23.79
CA ALA A 203 -16.69 11.47 24.95
C ALA A 203 -17.55 12.73 24.96
N ALA A 204 -18.05 13.16 23.79
CA ALA A 204 -18.91 14.33 23.63
C ALA A 204 -20.42 14.01 23.67
N ALA A 205 -20.79 12.73 23.72
CA ALA A 205 -22.17 12.24 23.81
C ALA A 205 -22.53 11.89 25.26
#